data_AF-A0A8H9XW19-F1
#
_entry.id   AF-A0A8H9XW19-F1
#
_cell.length_a   1.000
_cell.length_b   1.000
_cell.length_c   1.000
_cell.angle_alpha   90.00
_cell.angle_beta   90.00
_cell.angle_gamma   90.00
#
_symmetry.space_group_name_H-M   'P 1'
#
loop_
_entity.id
_entity.type
_entity.pdbx_description
1 polymer ?
#
loop_
_entity_poly.entity_id
_entity_poly.type
_entity_poly.pdbx_seq_one_letter_code
_entity_poly.pdbx_strand_id
1 'polypeptide(L)'
;VTFTNKAAAEMRHRIGQLMGTSQGGMWVGTFHGLAHRLLRAHHMDANLPQDFQILDSEDQLRLLKRLIKAMNLDEKQWPPRQAMWYINSQKDEGLRP
;
A
#
# COMPACT_ATOMS: atom_id res chain seq x y z
N VAL A 1 -10.73 -10.33 -5.03
CA VAL A 1 -9.52 -9.49 -4.97
C VAL A 1 -8.61 -9.84 -6.16
N THR A 2 -7.88 -8.89 -6.72
CA THR A 2 -6.92 -9.13 -7.83
C THR A 2 -5.57 -8.45 -7.55
N PHE A 3 -4.56 -8.78 -8.36
CA PHE A 3 -3.24 -8.14 -8.27
C PHE A 3 -3.10 -6.90 -9.15
N THR A 4 -3.89 -6.79 -10.22
CA THR A 4 -3.81 -5.66 -11.17
C THR A 4 -5.14 -4.94 -11.29
N ASN A 5 -5.07 -3.63 -11.58
CA ASN A 5 -6.24 -2.80 -11.83
C ASN A 5 -7.02 -3.28 -13.06
N LYS A 6 -6.32 -3.76 -14.10
CA LYS A 6 -6.95 -4.32 -15.30
C LYS A 6 -7.82 -5.53 -14.95
N ALA A 7 -7.28 -6.49 -14.19
CA ALA A 7 -8.03 -7.66 -13.77
C ALA A 7 -9.23 -7.29 -12.87
N ALA A 8 -9.05 -6.31 -11.97
CA ALA A 8 -10.16 -5.81 -11.14
C ALA A 8 -11.28 -5.21 -11.99
N ALA A 9 -10.93 -4.40 -12.99
CA ALA A 9 -11.89 -3.75 -13.89
C ALA A 9 -12.63 -4.78 -14.75
N GLU A 10 -11.92 -5.74 -15.32
CA GLU A 10 -12.50 -6.81 -16.12
C GLU A 10 -13.46 -7.68 -15.29
N MET A 11 -13.05 -8.09 -14.09
CA MET A 11 -13.88 -8.84 -13.16
C MET A 11 -15.15 -8.07 -12.79
N ARG A 12 -15.02 -6.77 -12.48
CA ARG A 12 -16.16 -5.91 -12.18
C ARG A 12 -17.13 -5.80 -13.37
N HIS A 13 -16.60 -5.65 -14.58
CA HIS A 13 -17.41 -5.60 -15.79
C HIS A 13 -18.19 -6.90 -16.02
N ARG A 14 -17.52 -8.05 -15.92
CA ARG A 14 -18.16 -9.37 -16.08
C ARG A 14 -19.27 -9.61 -15.06
N ILE A 15 -19.04 -9.31 -13.78
CA ILE A 15 -20.07 -9.45 -12.74
C ILE A 15 -21.24 -8.49 -12.99
N GLY A 16 -20.95 -7.26 -13.43
CA GLY A 16 -21.97 -6.29 -13.80
C GLY A 16 -22.91 -6.78 -14.90
N GLN A 17 -22.36 -7.42 -15.95
CA GLN A 17 -23.18 -8.00 -17.02
C GLN A 17 -24.07 -9.14 -16.51
N LEU A 18 -23.59 -9.96 -15.58
CA LEU A 18 -24.33 -11.12 -15.05
C LEU A 18 -25.48 -10.73 -14.12
N MET A 19 -25.31 -9.70 -13.29
CA MET A 19 -26.31 -9.34 -12.26
C MET A 19 -27.41 -8.39 -12.74
N GLY A 20 -27.28 -7.77 -13.91
CA GLY A 20 -28.31 -6.91 -14.52
C GLY A 20 -28.73 -5.66 -13.70
N THR A 21 -28.04 -5.37 -12.58
CA THR A 21 -28.37 -4.31 -11.62
C THR A 21 -27.11 -3.53 -11.20
N SER A 22 -27.29 -2.36 -10.57
CA SER A 22 -26.18 -1.51 -10.15
C SER A 22 -25.32 -2.19 -9.08
N GLN A 23 -24.01 -2.20 -9.27
CA GLN A 23 -22.98 -2.84 -8.42
C GLN A 23 -22.76 -2.14 -7.07
N GLY A 24 -23.75 -1.40 -6.57
CA GLY A 24 -23.67 -0.62 -5.34
C GLY A 24 -23.30 -1.51 -4.16
N GLY A 25 -22.15 -1.23 -3.55
CA GLY A 25 -21.68 -1.95 -2.36
C GLY A 25 -20.72 -3.12 -2.63
N MET A 26 -20.40 -3.47 -3.88
CA MET A 26 -19.53 -4.61 -4.15
C MET A 26 -18.04 -4.26 -4.06
N TRP A 27 -17.29 -5.02 -3.25
CA TRP A 27 -15.86 -4.84 -3.03
C TRP A 27 -15.03 -5.64 -4.05
N VAL A 28 -15.01 -5.18 -5.30
CA VAL A 28 -14.09 -5.69 -6.33
C VAL A 28 -12.97 -4.69 -6.54
N GLY A 29 -11.73 -5.11 -6.31
CA GLY A 29 -10.56 -4.26 -6.43
C GLY A 29 -9.25 -5.03 -6.30
N THR A 30 -8.15 -4.30 -6.41
CA THR A 30 -6.83 -4.85 -6.08
C THR A 30 -6.68 -5.03 -4.57
N PHE A 31 -5.75 -5.88 -4.14
CA PHE A 31 -5.43 -6.04 -2.73
C PHE A 31 -5.19 -4.67 -2.05
N HIS A 32 -4.29 -3.87 -2.60
CA HIS A 32 -3.98 -2.53 -2.09
C HIS A 32 -5.18 -1.57 -2.15
N GLY A 33 -5.97 -1.60 -3.22
CA GLY A 33 -7.14 -0.73 -3.34
C GLY A 33 -8.21 -1.03 -2.29
N LEU A 34 -8.45 -2.32 -2.01
CA LEU A 34 -9.39 -2.75 -0.98
C LEU A 34 -8.85 -2.44 0.43
N ALA A 35 -7.57 -2.70 0.68
CA ALA A 35 -6.92 -2.36 1.95
C ALA A 35 -6.97 -0.85 2.23
N HIS A 36 -6.68 -0.02 1.23
CA HIS A 36 -6.78 1.44 1.37
C HIS A 36 -8.22 1.87 1.66
N ARG A 37 -9.21 1.31 0.97
CA ARG A 37 -10.63 1.58 1.25
C ARG A 37 -11.02 1.21 2.68
N LEU A 38 -10.57 0.04 3.14
CA LEU A 38 -10.82 -0.44 4.50
C LEU A 38 -10.20 0.51 5.55
N LEU A 39 -8.92 0.86 5.38
CA LEU A 39 -8.20 1.75 6.29
C LEU A 39 -8.82 3.16 6.32
N ARG A 40 -9.35 3.66 5.21
CA ARG A 40 -10.06 4.97 5.20
C ARG A 40 -11.38 4.93 5.96
N ALA A 41 -12.14 3.84 5.83
CA ALA A 41 -13.40 3.67 6.55
C ALA A 41 -13.19 3.47 8.06
N HIS A 42 -12.08 2.82 8.45
CA HIS A 42 -11.78 2.42 9.82
C HIS A 42 -10.46 3.02 10.34
N HIS A 43 -10.16 4.26 9.96
CA HIS A 43 -8.88 4.88 10.30
C HIS A 43 -8.69 5.00 11.82
N MET A 44 -9.76 5.27 12.56
CA MET A 44 -9.73 5.36 14.02
C MET A 44 -9.35 4.04 14.67
N ASP A 45 -9.96 2.93 14.21
CA ASP A 45 -9.66 1.57 14.69
C ASP A 45 -8.20 1.17 14.42
N ALA A 46 -7.64 1.67 13.32
CA ALA A 46 -6.24 1.46 12.93
C ALA A 46 -5.26 2.45 13.58
N ASN A 47 -5.73 3.36 14.43
CA ASN A 47 -4.94 4.47 15.01
C ASN A 47 -4.22 5.31 13.94
N LEU A 48 -4.91 5.61 12.84
CA LEU A 48 -4.44 6.42 11.73
C LEU A 48 -5.18 7.76 11.65
N PRO A 49 -4.50 8.85 11.25
CA PRO A 49 -5.16 10.08 10.86
C PRO A 49 -6.15 9.82 9.72
N GLN A 50 -7.30 10.52 9.72
CA GLN A 50 -8.31 10.35 8.67
C GLN A 50 -7.76 10.59 7.27
N ASP A 51 -6.84 11.55 7.16
CA ASP A 51 -6.20 12.06 5.95
C ASP A 51 -4.80 11.46 5.70
N PHE A 52 -4.48 10.29 6.28
CA PHE A 52 -3.17 9.64 6.11
C PHE A 52 -2.74 9.56 4.64
N GLN A 53 -1.44 9.69 4.40
CA GLN A 53 -0.87 9.66 3.05
C GLN A 53 -0.24 8.30 2.75
N ILE A 54 -0.39 7.86 1.50
CA ILE A 54 0.33 6.69 0.97
C ILE A 54 1.62 7.19 0.34
N LEU A 55 2.75 6.75 0.88
CA LEU A 55 4.06 7.07 0.30
C LEU A 55 4.32 6.18 -0.91
N ASP A 56 4.68 6.80 -2.03
CA ASP A 56 5.22 6.07 -3.17
C ASP A 56 6.68 5.65 -2.93
N SER A 57 7.26 4.92 -3.89
CA SER A 57 8.63 4.42 -3.78
C SER A 57 9.69 5.54 -3.75
N GLU A 58 9.43 6.70 -4.36
CA GLU A 58 10.37 7.81 -4.35
C GLU A 58 10.35 8.52 -2.99
N ASP A 59 9.16 8.75 -2.44
CA ASP A 59 8.98 9.34 -1.13
C ASP A 59 9.56 8.46 -0.03
N GLN A 60 9.37 7.13 -0.12
CA GLN A 60 10.01 6.15 0.77
C GLN A 60 11.54 6.27 0.73
N LEU A 61 12.13 6.33 -0.47
CA LEU A 61 13.56 6.45 -0.63
C LEU A 61 14.09 7.80 -0.09
N ARG A 62 13.36 8.89 -0.33
CA ARG A 62 13.70 10.22 0.17
C ARG A 62 13.67 10.27 1.70
N LEU A 63 12.67 9.64 2.32
CA LEU A 63 12.55 9.52 3.77
C LEU A 63 13.75 8.76 4.35
N LEU A 64 14.09 7.60 3.79
CA LEU A 64 15.22 6.80 4.26
C LEU A 64 16.56 7.54 4.17
N LYS A 65 16.82 8.25 3.06
CA LYS A 65 18.00 9.11 2.92
C LYS A 65 18.10 10.15 4.04
N ARG A 66 16.98 10.81 4.37
CA ARG A 66 16.94 11.80 5.45
C ARG A 66 17.22 11.17 6.82
N LEU A 67 16.67 9.98 7.09
CA LEU A 67 16.90 9.26 8.34
C LEU A 67 18.35 8.79 8.49
N ILE A 68 18.92 8.16 7.46
CA ILE A 68 20.32 7.70 7.46
C ILE A 68 21.28 8.85 7.76
N LYS A 69 21.06 10.00 7.10
CA LYS A 69 21.83 11.22 7.36
C LYS A 69 21.61 11.77 8.77
N ALA A 70 20.36 11.81 9.25
CA ALA A 70 20.02 12.32 10.59
C ALA A 70 20.64 11.46 11.71
N MET A 71 20.81 10.16 11.46
CA MET A 71 21.44 9.22 12.39
C MET A 71 22.98 9.17 12.24
N ASN A 72 23.56 9.99 11.36
CA ASN A 72 24.99 10.01 11.05
C ASN A 72 25.56 8.64 10.64
N LEU A 73 24.77 7.86 9.90
CA LEU A 73 25.17 6.56 9.36
C LEU A 73 25.91 6.74 8.03
N ASP A 74 26.93 5.90 7.80
CA ASP A 74 27.68 5.88 6.54
C ASP A 74 26.81 5.30 5.41
N GLU A 75 26.50 6.10 4.39
CA GLU A 75 25.71 5.68 3.23
C GLU A 75 26.35 4.55 2.41
N LYS A 76 27.67 4.33 2.53
CA LYS A 76 28.34 3.19 1.89
C LYS A 76 28.01 1.88 2.58
N GLN A 77 27.91 1.90 3.90
CA GLN A 77 27.55 0.73 4.72
C GLN A 77 26.04 0.53 4.79
N TRP A 78 25.27 1.63 4.72
CA TRP A 78 23.82 1.63 4.78
C TRP A 78 23.20 2.27 3.53
N PRO A 79 23.27 1.62 2.34
CA PRO A 79 22.68 2.18 1.14
C PRO A 79 21.15 2.31 1.29
N PRO A 80 20.56 3.52 1.10
CA PRO A 80 19.12 3.74 1.33
C PRO A 80 18.19 2.81 0.54
N ARG A 81 18.57 2.44 -0.69
CA ARG A 81 17.80 1.50 -1.52
C ARG A 81 17.78 0.09 -0.93
N GLN A 82 18.91 -0.38 -0.40
CA GLN A 82 19.01 -1.71 0.20
C GLN A 82 18.23 -1.77 1.52
N ALA A 83 18.33 -0.71 2.33
CA ALA A 83 17.51 -0.58 3.55
C ALA A 83 16.01 -0.62 3.22
N MET A 84 15.57 0.09 2.16
CA MET A 84 14.18 0.06 1.70
C MET A 84 13.72 -1.34 1.30
N TRP A 85 14.54 -2.07 0.54
CA TRP A 85 14.24 -3.43 0.10
C TRP A 85 14.13 -4.39 1.28
N TYR A 86 15.07 -4.30 2.23
CA TYR A 86 15.03 -5.09 3.45
C TYR A 86 13.73 -4.85 4.22
N ILE A 87 13.37 -3.59 4.48
CA ILE A 87 12.13 -3.24 5.19
C ILE A 87 10.89 -3.76 4.46
N ASN A 88 10.84 -3.65 3.13
CA ASN A 88 9.70 -4.15 2.35
C ASN A 88 9.59 -5.67 2.43
N SER A 89 10.71 -6.40 2.33
CA SER A 89 10.71 -7.86 2.51
C SER A 89 10.21 -8.26 3.90
N GLN A 90 10.62 -7.55 4.96
CA GLN A 90 10.10 -7.84 6.31
C GLN A 90 8.59 -7.59 6.40
N LYS A 91 8.07 -6.54 5.74
CA LYS A 91 6.64 -6.24 5.72
C LYS A 91 5.84 -7.29 4.95
N ASP A 92 6.37 -7.79 3.84
CA ASP A 92 5.76 -8.84 3.03
C ASP A 92 5.62 -10.16 3.82
N GLU A 93 6.62 -10.46 4.66
CA GLU A 93 6.59 -11.59 5.61
C GLU A 93 5.73 -11.32 6.86
N GLY A 94 5.10 -10.15 6.97
CA GLY A 94 4.27 -9.79 8.11
C GLY A 94 5.03 -9.48 9.40
N LEU A 95 6.35 -9.38 9.34
CA LEU A 95 7.20 -9.09 10.49
C LEU A 95 7.09 -7.59 10.86
N ARG A 96 7.09 -7.30 12.16
CA ARG A 96 7.01 -5.95 12.73
C ARG A 96 8.28 -5.67 13.56
N PRO A 97 8.75 -4.40 13.63
CA PRO A 97 9.91 -4.02 14.43
C PRO A 97 9.78 -4.37 15.91
#